data_AF-A0A653QN97-F1
#
_entry.id   AF-A0A653QN97-F1
#
_cell.length_a   1.000
_cell.length_b   1.000
_cell.length_c   1.000
_cell.angle_alpha   90.00
_cell.angle_beta   90.00
_cell.angle_gamma   90.00
#
_symmetry.space_group_name_H-M   'P 1'
#
loop_
_entity.id
_entity.type
_entity.pdbx_description
1 polymer ?
#
loop_
_entity_poly.entity_id
_entity_poly.type
_entity_poly.pdbx_seq_one_letter_code
_entity_poly.pdbx_strand_id
1 'polypeptide(L)'
;MASAVRRLLDELSWEGNARKYRGGGLGLENVLTTEVFQALDFLPRDAFLGAVLRAAAGADAVRDHAAAQVERAVVDVLPGDLIEPDLSLRVQPDVVISSPSTYVFVEAKRIRSPLFSVEQVARELLVTAHHSAGRQSLLLLVLGTPPPLRVKGHGAAPVDEALQLGVDSISARLGRELPVLDAASSVAYVTWSEIAAQAERAGAAYRATDDGAGQTVQRLVASLTQAVRVHG
;
A
#
# COMPACT_ATOMS: atom_id res chain seq x y z
N MET A 1 7.52 -13.73 13.22
CA MET A 1 6.55 -12.91 12.46
C MET A 1 5.28 -13.73 12.27
N ALA A 2 4.10 -13.20 12.59
CA ALA A 2 2.84 -13.91 12.35
C ALA A 2 2.55 -13.94 10.84
N SER A 3 1.94 -15.00 10.32
CA SER A 3 1.53 -15.03 8.92
C SER A 3 0.43 -14.00 8.67
N ALA A 4 0.38 -13.42 7.47
CA ALA A 4 -0.65 -12.45 7.13
C ALA A 4 -2.08 -13.03 7.17
N VAL A 5 -2.24 -14.35 6.99
CA VAL A 5 -3.50 -15.06 7.28
C VAL A 5 -3.88 -14.96 8.76
N ARG A 6 -2.94 -15.18 9.68
CA ARG A 6 -3.21 -15.04 11.12
C ARG A 6 -3.58 -13.61 11.47
N ARG A 7 -2.89 -12.62 10.90
CA ARG A 7 -3.21 -11.21 11.15
C ARG A 7 -4.58 -10.83 10.61
N LEU A 8 -4.95 -11.32 9.42
CA LEU A 8 -6.30 -11.17 8.89
C LEU A 8 -7.36 -11.81 9.81
N LEU A 9 -7.07 -12.97 10.41
CA LEU A 9 -7.95 -13.60 11.41
C LEU A 9 -8.06 -12.78 12.70
N ASP A 10 -6.96 -12.14 13.13
CA ASP A 10 -6.96 -11.26 14.30
C ASP A 10 -7.81 -10.00 14.03
N GLU A 11 -7.68 -9.38 12.85
CA GLU A 11 -8.54 -8.26 12.43
C GLU A 11 -10.03 -8.64 12.38
N LEU A 12 -10.32 -9.79 11.76
CA LEU A 12 -11.63 -10.43 11.73
C LEU A 12 -12.27 -10.57 13.13
N SER A 13 -11.48 -11.04 14.09
CA SER A 13 -11.90 -11.21 15.48
C SER A 13 -12.15 -9.86 16.14
N TRP A 14 -11.34 -8.85 15.83
CA TRP A 14 -11.45 -7.52 16.41
C TRP A 14 -12.65 -6.73 15.87
N GLU A 15 -12.92 -6.80 14.56
CA GLU A 15 -14.08 -6.17 13.94
C GLU A 15 -15.42 -6.74 14.44
N GLY A 16 -15.43 -7.95 15.00
CA GLY A 16 -16.60 -8.58 15.61
C GLY A 16 -17.72 -8.95 14.62
N ASN A 17 -17.49 -8.82 13.30
CA ASN A 17 -18.49 -9.07 12.27
C ASN A 17 -18.02 -10.06 11.20
N ALA A 18 -17.72 -11.29 11.64
CA ALA A 18 -17.31 -12.40 10.77
C ALA A 18 -18.29 -12.69 9.61
N ARG A 19 -19.55 -12.24 9.69
CA ARG A 19 -20.53 -12.40 8.59
C ARG A 19 -20.10 -11.66 7.31
N LYS A 20 -19.38 -10.54 7.41
CA LYS A 20 -18.86 -9.79 6.25
C LYS A 20 -17.85 -10.59 5.44
N TYR A 21 -17.21 -11.59 6.05
CA TYR A 21 -16.17 -12.40 5.43
C TYR A 21 -16.70 -13.72 4.84
N ARG A 22 -18.02 -13.94 4.91
CA ARG A 22 -18.64 -15.05 4.16
C ARG A 22 -18.38 -14.87 2.67
N GLY A 23 -18.17 -15.98 1.97
CA GLY A 23 -17.81 -15.97 0.55
C GLY A 23 -16.39 -15.47 0.27
N GLY A 24 -15.51 -15.50 1.28
CA GLY A 24 -14.11 -15.08 1.13
C GLY A 24 -13.86 -13.61 1.40
N GLY A 25 -14.86 -12.83 1.83
CA GLY A 25 -14.68 -11.39 2.12
C GLY A 25 -14.59 -10.52 0.88
N LEU A 26 -15.39 -10.84 -0.15
CA LEU A 26 -15.45 -10.08 -1.39
C LEU A 26 -15.71 -8.59 -1.14
N GLY A 27 -14.90 -7.76 -1.78
CA GLY A 27 -14.97 -6.29 -1.66
C GLY A 27 -14.38 -5.73 -0.35
N LEU A 28 -13.82 -6.57 0.53
CA LEU A 28 -13.06 -6.11 1.69
C LEU A 28 -11.62 -5.76 1.28
N GLU A 29 -11.16 -4.64 1.81
CA GLU A 29 -9.86 -4.01 1.50
C GLU A 29 -8.71 -4.86 2.04
N ASN A 30 -8.74 -5.18 3.32
CA ASN A 30 -7.73 -6.02 3.98
C ASN A 30 -7.59 -7.40 3.35
N VAL A 31 -8.68 -8.02 2.89
CA VAL A 31 -8.64 -9.30 2.16
C VAL A 31 -7.93 -9.12 0.81
N LEU A 32 -8.34 -8.13 0.01
CA LEU A 32 -7.72 -7.88 -1.30
C LEU A 32 -6.22 -7.55 -1.15
N THR A 33 -5.88 -6.68 -0.21
CA THR A 33 -4.49 -6.37 0.16
C THR A 33 -3.74 -7.65 0.50
N THR A 34 -4.32 -8.51 1.34
CA THR A 34 -3.68 -9.75 1.77
C THR A 34 -3.43 -10.69 0.60
N GLU A 35 -4.42 -10.93 -0.26
CA GLU A 35 -4.29 -11.82 -1.41
C GLU A 35 -3.24 -11.32 -2.42
N VAL A 36 -3.26 -10.01 -2.71
CA VAL A 36 -2.36 -9.41 -3.71
C VAL A 36 -0.93 -9.32 -3.17
N PHE A 37 -0.72 -8.77 -1.98
CA PHE A 37 0.64 -8.53 -1.48
C PHE A 37 1.32 -9.79 -0.96
N GLN A 38 0.59 -10.79 -0.46
CA GLN A 38 1.20 -12.11 -0.23
C GLN A 38 1.67 -12.74 -1.53
N ALA A 39 0.86 -12.68 -2.60
CA ALA A 39 1.27 -13.24 -3.89
C ALA A 39 2.50 -12.51 -4.45
N LEU A 40 2.53 -11.17 -4.37
CA LEU A 40 3.70 -10.37 -4.78
C LEU A 40 4.96 -10.67 -3.97
N ASP A 41 4.83 -11.01 -2.68
CA ASP A 41 5.97 -11.36 -1.83
C ASP A 41 6.61 -12.70 -2.20
N PHE A 42 5.79 -13.66 -2.65
CA PHE A 42 6.27 -15.00 -3.08
C PHE A 42 6.75 -15.06 -4.53
N LEU A 43 6.41 -14.07 -5.34
CA LEU A 43 6.88 -13.95 -6.72
C LEU A 43 8.33 -13.40 -6.76
N PRO A 44 9.11 -13.66 -7.83
CA PRO A 44 10.43 -13.03 -8.04
C PRO A 44 10.34 -11.51 -7.93
N ARG A 45 10.80 -10.94 -6.82
CA ARG A 45 10.32 -9.62 -6.36
C ARG A 45 10.68 -8.52 -7.33
N ASP A 46 11.87 -8.51 -7.92
CA ASP A 46 12.27 -7.48 -8.88
C ASP A 46 11.40 -7.53 -10.15
N ALA A 47 11.11 -8.73 -10.66
CA ALA A 47 10.28 -8.89 -11.86
C ALA A 47 8.81 -8.49 -11.62
N PHE A 48 8.30 -8.65 -10.39
CA PHE A 48 6.89 -8.44 -10.05
C PHE A 48 6.67 -7.21 -9.15
N LEU A 49 7.00 -7.27 -7.86
CA LEU A 49 6.83 -6.15 -6.94
C LEU A 49 7.65 -4.92 -7.35
N GLY A 50 8.88 -5.10 -7.83
CA GLY A 50 9.72 -4.03 -8.38
C GLY A 50 9.10 -3.41 -9.63
N ALA A 51 8.46 -4.20 -10.49
CA ALA A 51 7.73 -3.69 -11.66
C ALA A 51 6.48 -2.89 -11.26
N VAL A 52 5.75 -3.33 -10.22
CA VAL A 52 4.65 -2.56 -9.64
C VAL A 52 5.14 -1.23 -9.08
N LEU A 53 6.22 -1.24 -8.29
CA LEU A 53 6.81 -0.02 -7.75
C LEU A 53 7.20 0.92 -8.88
N ARG A 54 7.96 0.48 -9.89
CA ARG A 54 8.35 1.32 -11.05
C ARG A 54 7.18 1.85 -11.87
N ALA A 55 6.05 1.18 -11.83
CA ALA A 55 4.85 1.59 -12.56
C ALA A 55 3.98 2.61 -11.82
N ALA A 56 4.14 2.73 -10.50
CA ALA A 56 3.44 3.75 -9.71
C ALA A 56 3.84 5.15 -10.18
N ALA A 57 2.95 6.13 -10.01
CA ALA A 57 3.19 7.52 -10.39
C ALA A 57 3.47 8.41 -9.17
N GLY A 58 4.43 9.34 -9.29
CA GLY A 58 4.88 10.20 -8.19
C GLY A 58 6.10 9.63 -7.45
N ALA A 59 6.81 10.50 -6.72
CA ALA A 59 8.00 10.17 -5.92
C ALA A 59 9.06 9.34 -6.66
N ASP A 60 9.31 9.65 -7.94
CA ASP A 60 10.11 8.85 -8.86
C ASP A 60 11.43 8.36 -8.26
N ALA A 61 12.20 9.26 -7.63
CA ALA A 61 13.51 8.94 -7.07
C ALA A 61 13.44 7.88 -5.95
N VAL A 62 12.52 8.03 -5.00
CA VAL A 62 12.37 7.09 -3.88
C VAL A 62 11.73 5.79 -4.35
N ARG A 63 10.77 5.87 -5.27
CA ARG A 63 10.11 4.71 -5.89
C ARG A 63 11.10 3.83 -6.64
N ASP A 64 11.95 4.43 -7.47
CA ASP A 64 12.96 3.71 -8.25
C ASP A 64 14.02 3.10 -7.32
N HIS A 65 14.42 3.82 -6.27
CA HIS A 65 15.33 3.29 -5.25
C HIS A 65 14.71 2.12 -4.46
N ALA A 66 13.43 2.21 -4.10
CA ALA A 66 12.70 1.14 -3.44
C ALA A 66 12.59 -0.10 -4.32
N ALA A 67 12.28 0.08 -5.61
CA ALA A 67 12.24 -1.00 -6.58
C ALA A 67 13.60 -1.68 -6.75
N ALA A 68 14.70 -0.93 -6.79
CA ALA A 68 16.05 -1.48 -6.88
C ALA A 68 16.49 -2.29 -5.65
N GLN A 69 15.84 -2.10 -4.49
CA GLN A 69 16.14 -2.82 -3.24
C GLN A 69 15.15 -3.96 -2.94
N VAL A 70 14.16 -4.21 -3.80
CA VAL A 70 12.99 -5.04 -3.48
C VAL A 70 13.35 -6.49 -3.13
N GLU A 71 14.41 -7.05 -3.70
CA GLU A 71 14.89 -8.41 -3.36
C GLU A 71 15.38 -8.52 -1.90
N ARG A 72 15.91 -7.42 -1.34
CA ARG A 72 16.36 -7.34 0.05
C ARG A 72 15.29 -6.80 0.98
N ALA A 73 14.11 -6.48 0.45
CA ALA A 73 13.04 -5.93 1.25
C ALA A 73 12.32 -7.02 2.05
N VAL A 74 11.80 -6.63 3.20
CA VAL A 74 10.82 -7.37 3.97
C VAL A 74 9.46 -6.78 3.65
N VAL A 75 8.55 -7.59 3.13
CA VAL A 75 7.15 -7.25 2.92
C VAL A 75 6.36 -7.74 4.12
N ASP A 76 5.82 -6.82 4.91
CA ASP A 76 5.03 -7.12 6.10
C ASP A 76 3.58 -6.68 5.88
N VAL A 77 2.68 -7.65 5.70
CA VAL A 77 1.27 -7.41 5.38
C VAL A 77 0.42 -7.37 6.65
N LEU A 78 -0.39 -6.33 6.81
CA LEU A 78 -1.18 -6.00 7.99
C LEU A 78 -0.32 -5.96 9.28
N PRO A 79 0.79 -5.20 9.34
CA PRO A 79 1.75 -5.25 10.45
C PRO A 79 1.17 -4.81 11.81
N GLY A 80 -0.01 -4.18 11.83
CA GLY A 80 -0.66 -3.64 13.02
C GLY A 80 -0.38 -2.14 13.19
N ASP A 81 -0.49 -1.64 14.41
CA ASP A 81 -0.41 -0.20 14.67
C ASP A 81 1.01 0.34 14.58
N LEU A 82 1.14 1.49 13.92
CA LEU A 82 2.27 2.38 14.04
C LEU A 82 1.83 3.66 14.74
N ILE A 83 2.69 4.15 15.63
CA ILE A 83 2.43 5.33 16.44
C ILE A 83 3.55 6.34 16.22
N GLU A 84 3.19 7.59 16.01
CA GLU A 84 4.07 8.75 16.16
C GLU A 84 3.66 9.45 17.47
N PRO A 85 4.37 9.16 18.58
CA PRO A 85 3.96 9.61 19.91
C PRO A 85 3.94 11.14 20.04
N ASP A 86 4.87 11.85 19.38
CA ASP A 86 5.01 13.30 19.53
C ASP A 86 3.87 14.08 18.88
N LEU A 87 3.16 13.44 17.95
CA LEU A 87 1.96 13.97 17.31
C LEU A 87 0.68 13.29 17.80
N SER A 88 0.80 12.30 18.69
CA SER A 88 -0.31 11.44 19.11
C SER A 88 -1.07 10.85 17.91
N LEU A 89 -0.34 10.49 16.86
CA LEU A 89 -0.91 9.91 15.64
C LEU A 89 -0.77 8.40 15.70
N ARG A 90 -1.83 7.71 15.29
CA ARG A 90 -1.86 6.27 15.14
C ARG A 90 -2.40 5.94 13.76
N VAL A 91 -1.73 5.04 13.07
CA VAL A 91 -2.14 4.49 11.77
C VAL A 91 -1.88 2.99 11.77
N GLN A 92 -2.57 2.28 10.89
CA GLN A 92 -2.36 0.86 10.67
C GLN A 92 -2.07 0.70 9.17
N PRO A 93 -0.82 0.47 8.76
CA PRO A 93 -0.52 0.23 7.36
C PRO A 93 -1.23 -1.04 6.88
N ASP A 94 -1.64 -1.03 5.62
CA ASP A 94 -2.05 -2.25 4.94
C ASP A 94 -0.83 -3.14 4.66
N VAL A 95 0.28 -2.54 4.23
CA VAL A 95 1.56 -3.22 4.01
C VAL A 95 2.71 -2.29 4.34
N VAL A 96 3.79 -2.84 4.90
CA VAL A 96 5.09 -2.17 4.99
C VAL A 96 6.09 -2.93 4.13
N ILE A 97 6.77 -2.24 3.22
CA ILE A 97 7.88 -2.79 2.43
C ILE A 97 9.14 -2.07 2.88
N SER A 98 10.02 -2.79 3.59
CA SER A 98 11.19 -2.18 4.23
C SER A 98 12.49 -2.82 3.77
N SER A 99 13.46 -2.01 3.39
CA SER A 99 14.81 -2.43 3.05
C SER A 99 15.83 -1.72 3.96
N PRO A 100 17.15 -1.99 3.81
CA PRO A 100 18.17 -1.24 4.53
C PRO A 100 18.16 0.27 4.27
N SER A 101 17.60 0.73 3.14
CA SER A 101 17.66 2.15 2.73
C SER A 101 16.31 2.77 2.36
N THR A 102 15.24 1.98 2.32
CA THR A 102 13.87 2.45 2.04
C THR A 102 12.87 1.94 3.06
N TYR A 103 11.84 2.75 3.28
CA TYR A 103 10.67 2.41 4.08
C TYR A 103 9.42 2.84 3.30
N VAL A 104 8.69 1.86 2.76
CA VAL A 104 7.46 2.10 2.03
C VAL A 104 6.29 1.73 2.93
N PHE A 105 5.45 2.71 3.23
CA PHE A 105 4.14 2.51 3.83
C PHE A 105 3.13 2.41 2.70
N VAL A 106 2.37 1.32 2.66
CA VAL A 106 1.30 1.13 1.68
C VAL A 106 -0.03 1.37 2.36
N GLU A 107 -0.79 2.32 1.83
CA GLU A 107 -2.20 2.52 2.17
C GLU A 107 -3.03 2.06 0.96
N ALA A 108 -3.74 0.96 1.13
CA ALA A 108 -4.63 0.45 0.12
C ALA A 108 -6.03 1.02 0.29
N LYS A 109 -6.80 1.08 -0.79
CA LYS A 109 -8.19 1.53 -0.76
C LYS A 109 -9.05 0.62 -1.60
N ARG A 110 -10.31 0.42 -1.22
CA ARG A 110 -11.28 -0.31 -2.06
C ARG A 110 -11.30 0.21 -3.49
N ILE A 111 -11.53 -0.70 -4.44
CA ILE A 111 -11.62 -0.38 -5.88
C ILE A 111 -12.73 0.63 -6.18
N ARG A 112 -13.85 0.59 -5.44
CA ARG A 112 -14.99 1.49 -5.70
C ARG A 112 -15.04 2.65 -4.71
N SER A 113 -14.92 3.87 -5.23
CA SER A 113 -15.21 5.15 -4.55
C SER A 113 -14.54 5.30 -3.19
N PRO A 114 -13.20 5.28 -3.11
CA PRO A 114 -12.51 5.52 -1.86
C PRO A 114 -12.78 6.93 -1.34
N LEU A 115 -13.04 7.05 -0.04
CA LEU A 115 -13.24 8.33 0.64
C LEU A 115 -12.20 8.46 1.74
N PHE A 116 -11.33 9.46 1.61
CA PHE A 116 -10.30 9.78 2.58
C PHE A 116 -10.87 10.69 3.67
N SER A 117 -10.48 10.44 4.92
CA SER A 117 -10.64 11.47 5.96
C SER A 117 -9.67 12.62 5.72
N VAL A 118 -10.01 13.83 6.16
CA VAL A 118 -9.20 15.05 5.95
C VAL A 118 -7.74 14.85 6.36
N GLU A 119 -7.51 14.30 7.54
CA GLU A 119 -6.14 14.11 8.07
C GLU A 119 -5.44 12.87 7.52
N GLN A 120 -6.08 12.04 6.68
CA GLN A 120 -5.60 10.68 6.40
C GLN A 120 -4.22 10.64 5.77
N VAL A 121 -4.06 11.27 4.60
CA VAL A 121 -2.81 11.24 3.82
C VAL A 121 -1.67 11.89 4.61
N ALA A 122 -1.94 13.04 5.25
CA ALA A 122 -0.94 13.73 6.08
C ALA A 122 -0.51 12.88 7.29
N ARG A 123 -1.47 12.26 7.98
CA ARG A 123 -1.20 11.41 9.14
C ARG A 123 -0.35 10.19 8.75
N GLU A 124 -0.71 9.52 7.66
CA GLU A 124 0.05 8.37 7.14
C GLU A 124 1.47 8.78 6.75
N LEU A 125 1.64 9.91 6.05
CA LEU A 125 2.96 10.38 5.65
C LEU A 125 3.84 10.80 6.83
N LEU A 126 3.27 11.48 7.83
CA LEU A 126 3.99 11.85 9.06
C LEU A 126 4.48 10.61 9.83
N VAL A 127 3.62 9.61 9.97
CA VAL A 127 4.01 8.35 10.62
C VAL A 127 5.03 7.59 9.77
N THR A 128 4.90 7.60 8.45
CA THR A 128 5.87 7.00 7.53
C THR A 128 7.25 7.65 7.69
N ALA A 129 7.31 8.99 7.74
CA ALA A 129 8.54 9.72 7.94
C ALA A 129 9.20 9.38 9.29
N HIS A 130 8.42 9.28 10.37
CA HIS A 130 8.92 8.86 11.69
C HIS A 130 9.53 7.45 11.66
N HIS A 131 8.78 6.47 11.16
CA HIS A 131 9.18 5.05 11.15
C HIS A 131 10.26 4.73 10.11
N SER A 132 10.53 5.65 9.18
CA SER A 132 11.63 5.52 8.23
C SER A 132 13.00 5.43 8.91
N ALA A 133 13.17 6.00 10.12
CA ALA A 133 14.41 5.97 10.89
C ALA A 133 15.66 6.35 10.07
N GLY A 134 15.54 7.37 9.21
CA GLY A 134 16.62 7.88 8.35
C GLY A 134 16.74 7.18 6.98
N ARG A 135 15.89 6.20 6.68
CA ARG A 135 15.72 5.63 5.34
C ARG A 135 14.89 6.58 4.46
N GLN A 136 14.96 6.41 3.15
CA GLN A 136 14.04 7.12 2.26
C GLN A 136 12.61 6.59 2.47
N SER A 137 11.69 7.49 2.82
CA SER A 137 10.29 7.18 3.09
C SER A 137 9.42 7.35 1.85
N LEU A 138 8.52 6.41 1.62
CA LEU A 138 7.50 6.50 0.57
C LEU A 138 6.14 6.12 1.15
N LEU A 139 5.14 6.98 0.97
CA LEU A 139 3.74 6.61 1.10
C LEU A 139 3.23 6.18 -0.28
N LEU A 140 2.93 4.89 -0.44
CA LEU A 140 2.36 4.33 -1.66
C LEU A 140 0.84 4.13 -1.48
N LEU A 141 0.06 4.91 -2.20
CA LEU A 141 -1.40 4.78 -2.25
C LEU A 141 -1.80 3.74 -3.29
N VAL A 142 -2.54 2.70 -2.90
CA VAL A 142 -3.13 1.73 -3.84
C VAL A 142 -4.61 2.02 -4.02
N LEU A 143 -5.00 2.45 -5.21
CA LEU A 143 -6.30 3.05 -5.48
C LEU A 143 -7.14 2.25 -6.48
N GLY A 144 -8.45 2.46 -6.47
CA GLY A 144 -9.34 1.96 -7.52
C GLY A 144 -9.25 2.74 -8.82
N THR A 145 -9.00 4.04 -8.72
CA THR A 145 -8.83 4.97 -9.85
C THR A 145 -7.69 5.93 -9.53
N PRO A 146 -6.98 6.46 -10.55
CA PRO A 146 -5.97 7.49 -10.32
C PRO A 146 -6.57 8.73 -9.61
N PRO A 147 -5.75 9.53 -8.91
CA PRO A 147 -6.18 10.81 -8.35
C PRO A 147 -6.86 11.71 -9.39
N PRO A 148 -7.72 12.65 -8.97
CA PRO A 148 -7.83 13.24 -7.63
C PRO A 148 -8.47 12.34 -6.55
N LEU A 149 -8.06 12.54 -5.31
CA LEU A 149 -8.56 11.83 -4.12
C LEU A 149 -9.89 12.44 -3.67
N ARG A 150 -10.87 11.62 -3.29
CA ARG A 150 -12.08 12.14 -2.65
C ARG A 150 -11.84 12.33 -1.16
N VAL A 151 -11.87 13.57 -0.69
CA VAL A 151 -11.67 13.95 0.71
C VAL A 151 -13.01 14.34 1.34
N LYS A 152 -13.30 13.77 2.52
CA LYS A 152 -14.55 14.02 3.26
C LYS A 152 -14.69 15.51 3.57
N GLY A 153 -15.77 16.12 3.09
CA GLY A 153 -16.06 17.54 3.30
C GLY A 153 -15.42 18.49 2.28
N HIS A 154 -14.51 18.01 1.43
CA HIS A 154 -13.76 18.83 0.47
C HIS A 154 -13.95 18.39 -1.00
N GLY A 155 -14.49 17.20 -1.24
CA GLY A 155 -14.73 16.73 -2.61
C GLY A 155 -13.49 16.11 -3.23
N ALA A 156 -13.29 16.28 -4.54
CA ALA A 156 -12.11 15.76 -5.23
C ALA A 156 -10.94 16.75 -5.08
N ALA A 157 -9.82 16.29 -4.54
CA ALA A 157 -8.61 17.07 -4.31
C ALA A 157 -7.38 16.34 -4.90
N PRO A 158 -6.47 17.04 -5.59
CA PRO A 158 -5.13 16.56 -5.88
C PRO A 158 -4.41 16.05 -4.62
N VAL A 159 -3.37 15.22 -4.79
CA VAL A 159 -2.67 14.58 -3.67
C VAL A 159 -1.99 15.61 -2.77
N ASP A 160 -1.37 16.62 -3.35
CA ASP A 160 -0.74 17.76 -2.66
C ASP A 160 -1.77 18.61 -1.89
N GLU A 161 -2.93 18.87 -2.48
CA GLU A 161 -4.01 19.58 -1.79
C GLU A 161 -4.56 18.75 -0.62
N ALA A 162 -4.82 17.46 -0.83
CA ALA A 162 -5.29 16.56 0.23
C ALA A 162 -4.27 16.45 1.38
N LEU A 163 -2.98 16.45 1.05
CA LEU A 163 -1.90 16.48 2.02
C LEU A 163 -1.91 17.78 2.83
N GLN A 164 -2.01 18.93 2.16
CA GLN A 164 -2.02 20.24 2.82
C GLN A 164 -3.23 20.40 3.74
N LEU A 165 -4.43 20.00 3.30
CA LEU A 165 -5.64 20.01 4.13
C LEU A 165 -5.45 19.20 5.43
N GLY A 166 -4.80 18.05 5.34
CA GLY A 166 -4.48 17.22 6.50
C GLY A 166 -3.44 17.87 7.42
N VAL A 167 -2.37 18.43 6.86
CA VAL A 167 -1.33 19.16 7.63
C VAL A 167 -1.94 20.33 8.38
N ASP A 168 -2.78 21.13 7.73
CA ASP A 168 -3.44 22.29 8.34
C ASP A 168 -4.36 21.85 9.49
N SER A 169 -5.16 20.80 9.28
CA SER A 169 -6.05 20.24 10.31
C SER A 169 -5.28 19.73 11.52
N ILE A 170 -4.21 18.95 11.31
CA ILE A 170 -3.40 18.40 12.40
C ILE A 170 -2.66 19.53 13.14
N SER A 171 -2.09 20.49 12.40
CA SER A 171 -1.39 21.65 12.99
C SER A 171 -2.32 22.48 13.88
N ALA A 172 -3.52 22.79 13.39
CA ALA A 172 -4.54 23.51 14.14
C ALA A 172 -4.98 22.74 15.39
N ARG A 173 -5.18 21.43 15.27
CA ARG A 173 -5.56 20.56 16.41
C ARG A 173 -4.47 20.48 17.48
N LEU A 174 -3.19 20.46 17.08
CA LEU A 174 -2.06 20.37 18.00
C LEU A 174 -1.59 21.73 18.53
N GLY A 175 -2.03 22.84 17.93
CA GLY A 175 -1.56 24.18 18.27
C GLY A 175 -0.08 24.41 17.98
N ARG A 176 0.47 23.70 16.98
CA ARG A 176 1.87 23.84 16.56
C ARG A 176 2.02 23.65 15.05
N GLU A 177 3.04 24.27 14.47
CA GLU A 177 3.39 24.05 13.08
C GLU A 177 4.00 22.65 12.89
N LEU A 178 3.60 21.99 11.80
CA LEU A 178 4.15 20.72 11.37
C LEU A 178 5.24 20.92 10.31
N PRO A 179 6.15 19.94 10.15
CA PRO A 179 7.10 19.98 9.05
C PRO A 179 6.39 20.05 7.70
N VAL A 180 7.01 20.76 6.75
CA VAL A 180 6.55 20.77 5.36
C VAL A 180 6.70 19.36 4.79
N LEU A 181 5.60 18.82 4.27
CA LEU A 181 5.57 17.52 3.63
C LEU A 181 5.54 17.71 2.11
N ASP A 182 6.49 17.10 1.42
CA ASP A 182 6.58 17.19 -0.03
C ASP A 182 5.97 15.96 -0.70
N ALA A 183 4.73 16.09 -1.18
CA ALA A 183 4.04 15.02 -1.90
C ALA A 183 4.84 14.55 -3.13
N ALA A 184 5.53 15.45 -3.84
CA ALA A 184 6.19 15.12 -5.09
C ALA A 184 7.37 14.16 -4.89
N SER A 185 8.04 14.21 -3.75
CA SER A 185 9.18 13.34 -3.42
C SER A 185 8.86 12.17 -2.50
N SER A 186 7.67 12.14 -1.88
CA SER A 186 7.37 11.17 -0.82
C SER A 186 6.03 10.43 -0.95
N VAL A 187 5.18 10.82 -1.91
CA VAL A 187 3.90 10.14 -2.18
C VAL A 187 3.87 9.62 -3.62
N ALA A 188 3.57 8.33 -3.76
CA ALA A 188 3.26 7.72 -5.04
C ALA A 188 1.88 7.07 -5.00
N TYR A 189 1.29 6.84 -6.16
CA TYR A 189 0.08 6.06 -6.28
C TYR A 189 0.17 5.03 -7.40
N VAL A 190 -0.56 3.93 -7.23
CA VAL A 190 -0.79 2.90 -8.25
C VAL A 190 -2.22 2.42 -8.13
N THR A 191 -2.81 1.94 -9.21
CA THR A 191 -4.14 1.34 -9.16
C THR A 191 -4.10 -0.17 -9.07
N TRP A 192 -5.14 -0.78 -8.51
CA TRP A 192 -5.28 -2.25 -8.50
C TRP A 192 -5.21 -2.86 -9.90
N SER A 193 -5.81 -2.19 -10.90
CA SER A 193 -5.75 -2.62 -12.29
C SER A 193 -4.33 -2.54 -12.87
N GLU A 194 -3.57 -1.50 -12.51
CA GLU A 194 -2.14 -1.42 -12.87
C GLU A 194 -1.32 -2.51 -12.22
N ILE A 195 -1.55 -2.83 -10.93
CA ILE A 195 -0.88 -3.95 -10.24
C ILE A 195 -1.14 -5.26 -10.99
N ALA A 196 -2.40 -5.57 -11.31
CA ALA A 196 -2.76 -6.76 -12.07
C ALA A 196 -2.08 -6.77 -13.46
N ALA A 197 -2.13 -5.66 -14.19
CA ALA A 197 -1.52 -5.55 -15.52
C ALA A 197 0.00 -5.69 -15.50
N GLN A 198 0.68 -5.24 -14.43
CA GLN A 198 2.12 -5.45 -14.26
C GLN A 198 2.42 -6.91 -13.92
N ALA A 199 1.63 -7.54 -13.05
CA ALA A 199 1.78 -8.96 -12.74
C ALA A 199 1.59 -9.85 -13.97
N GLU A 200 0.59 -9.58 -14.81
CA GLU A 200 0.37 -10.30 -16.07
C GLU A 200 1.53 -10.15 -17.04
N ARG A 201 2.01 -8.92 -17.25
CA ARG A 201 3.17 -8.65 -18.12
C ARG A 201 4.43 -9.34 -17.62
N ALA A 202 4.71 -9.25 -16.33
CA ALA A 202 5.84 -9.93 -15.69
C ALA A 202 5.71 -11.45 -15.82
N GLY A 203 4.51 -12.00 -15.60
CA GLY A 203 4.21 -13.43 -15.77
C GLY A 203 4.44 -13.92 -17.20
N ALA A 204 4.04 -13.16 -18.21
CA ALA A 204 4.24 -13.51 -19.62
C ALA A 204 5.73 -13.43 -20.04
N ALA A 205 6.47 -12.48 -19.46
CA ALA A 205 7.90 -12.30 -19.70
C ALA A 205 8.78 -13.28 -18.91
N TYR A 206 8.27 -13.83 -17.80
CA TYR A 206 9.05 -14.70 -16.93
C TYR A 206 9.50 -15.97 -17.67
N ARG A 207 10.78 -16.32 -17.47
CA ARG A 207 11.40 -17.52 -18.03
C ARG A 207 11.95 -18.33 -16.87
N ALA A 208 11.27 -19.41 -16.54
CA ALA A 208 11.74 -20.36 -15.53
C ALA A 208 12.75 -21.33 -16.15
N THR A 209 13.70 -21.79 -15.34
CA THR A 209 14.62 -22.88 -15.72
C THR A 209 13.99 -24.27 -15.54
N ASP A 210 12.91 -24.35 -14.77
CA ASP A 210 12.15 -25.56 -14.46
C ASP A 210 10.64 -25.31 -14.65
N ASP A 211 9.94 -26.29 -15.22
CA ASP A 211 8.52 -26.19 -15.53
C ASP A 211 7.65 -26.06 -14.28
N GLY A 212 8.01 -26.72 -13.18
CA GLY A 212 7.29 -26.64 -11.91
C GLY A 212 7.36 -25.25 -11.28
N ALA A 213 8.54 -24.63 -11.30
CA ALA A 213 8.72 -23.24 -10.88
C ALA A 213 7.93 -22.28 -11.78
N GLY A 214 7.98 -22.49 -13.11
CA GLY A 214 7.21 -21.69 -14.07
C GLY A 214 5.71 -21.76 -13.83
N GLN A 215 5.16 -22.97 -13.67
CA GLN A 215 3.74 -23.16 -13.39
C GLN A 215 3.32 -22.55 -12.04
N THR A 216 4.19 -22.58 -11.03
CA THR A 216 3.90 -21.94 -9.74
C THR A 216 3.77 -20.43 -9.87
N VAL A 217 4.68 -19.80 -10.61
CA VAL A 217 4.59 -18.36 -10.93
C VAL A 217 3.28 -18.06 -11.67
N GLN A 218 2.92 -18.84 -12.70
CA GLN A 218 1.67 -18.61 -13.44
C GLN A 218 0.42 -18.75 -12.56
N ARG A 219 0.40 -19.71 -11.62
CA ARG A 219 -0.71 -19.86 -10.66
C ARG A 219 -0.81 -18.66 -9.73
N LEU A 220 0.31 -18.17 -9.20
CA LEU A 220 0.33 -16.98 -8.33
C LEU A 220 -0.14 -15.73 -9.07
N VAL A 221 0.32 -15.52 -10.30
CA VAL A 221 -0.14 -14.42 -11.17
C VAL A 221 -1.65 -14.54 -11.42
N ALA A 222 -2.14 -15.72 -11.78
CA ALA A 222 -3.57 -15.94 -12.01
C ALA A 222 -4.41 -15.72 -10.74
N SER A 223 -3.91 -16.12 -9.56
CA SER A 223 -4.57 -15.87 -8.27
C SER A 223 -4.64 -14.38 -7.96
N LEU A 224 -3.54 -13.64 -8.14
CA LEU A 224 -3.49 -12.19 -7.91
C LEU A 224 -4.44 -11.44 -8.86
N THR A 225 -4.41 -11.74 -10.15
CA THR A 225 -5.26 -11.05 -11.14
C THR A 225 -6.74 -11.39 -10.92
N GLN A 226 -7.02 -12.63 -10.50
CA GLN A 226 -8.35 -13.04 -10.10
C GLN A 226 -8.84 -12.29 -8.87
N ALA A 227 -8.01 -12.11 -7.85
CA ALA A 227 -8.36 -11.35 -6.65
C ALA A 227 -8.80 -9.92 -7.00
N VAL A 228 -7.98 -9.22 -7.80
CA VAL A 228 -8.31 -7.86 -8.28
C VAL A 228 -9.63 -7.85 -9.06
N ARG A 229 -9.87 -8.85 -9.92
CA ARG A 229 -11.10 -8.94 -10.72
C ARG A 229 -12.35 -9.18 -9.88
N VAL A 230 -12.29 -10.05 -8.87
CA VAL A 230 -13.48 -10.43 -8.09
C VAL A 230 -13.82 -9.39 -7.02
N HIS A 231 -12.82 -8.68 -6.49
CA HIS A 231 -13.04 -7.59 -5.54
C HIS A 231 -13.44 -6.26 -6.20
N GLY A 232 -13.23 -6.11 -7.51
CA GLY A 232 -13.54 -4.91 -8.31
C GLY A 232 -15.00 -4.71 -8.63
#